data_AF-A0A0R2F8H0-F1
#
_entry.id   AF-A0A0R2F8H0-F1
#
_cell.length_a   1.000
_cell.length_b   1.000
_cell.length_c   1.000
_cell.angle_alpha   90.00
_cell.angle_beta   90.00
_cell.angle_gamma   90.00
#
_symmetry.space_group_name_H-M   'P 1'
#
loop_
_entity.id
_entity.type
_entity.pdbx_description
1 polymer ?
#
loop_
_entity_poly.entity_id
_entity_poly.type
_entity_poly.pdbx_seq_one_letter_code
_entity_poly.pdbx_strand_id
1 'polypeptide(L)'
;MTIKTNPEQLSVLKTQMDEANRNSHFVIFESTELASGDALRLITDYESFKEIQNVHQDQASMHILQDIVPITDNLAKWAIAENQAAQESDNPEVLADLEHYTNEVLRENRIEEN
;
A
#
# COMPACT_ATOMS: atom_id res chain seq x y z
N MET A 1 14.05 11.31 11.67
CA MET A 1 14.45 10.65 12.96
C MET A 1 13.48 9.50 13.19
N THR A 2 13.97 8.37 13.71
CA THR A 2 13.22 7.17 14.15
C THR A 2 11.72 7.36 14.25
N ILE A 3 11.00 6.69 13.36
CA ILE A 3 9.56 6.45 13.50
C ILE A 3 9.33 6.01 14.95
N LYS A 4 8.70 6.89 15.75
CA LYS A 4 8.33 6.57 17.13
C LYS A 4 7.08 5.70 17.09
N THR A 5 7.18 4.52 16.50
CA THR A 5 6.08 3.56 16.56
C THR A 5 6.03 3.05 17.99
N ASN A 6 4.99 3.45 18.72
CA ASN A 6 4.70 2.85 20.00
C ASN A 6 4.58 1.33 19.80
N PRO A 7 5.28 0.50 20.59
CA PRO A 7 5.33 -0.95 20.39
C PRO A 7 3.94 -1.61 20.47
N GLU A 8 2.97 -0.95 21.11
CA GLU A 8 1.56 -1.37 21.16
C GLU A 8 0.88 -1.21 19.79
N GLN A 9 1.09 -0.11 19.08
CA GLN A 9 0.54 0.07 17.73
C GLN A 9 1.21 -0.87 16.73
N LEU A 10 2.53 -1.08 16.85
CA LEU A 10 3.24 -2.03 16.01
C LEU A 10 2.73 -3.47 16.21
N SER A 11 2.35 -3.84 17.44
CA SER A 11 1.84 -5.17 17.76
C SER A 11 0.40 -5.38 17.29
N VAL A 12 -0.46 -4.35 17.42
CA VAL A 12 -1.83 -4.40 16.91
C VAL A 12 -1.83 -4.43 15.38
N LEU A 13 -0.97 -3.64 14.74
CA LEU A 13 -0.83 -3.62 13.29
C LEU A 13 -0.25 -4.95 12.78
N LYS A 14 0.76 -5.51 13.44
CA LYS A 14 1.25 -6.87 13.12
C LYS A 14 0.18 -7.94 13.26
N THR A 15 -0.65 -7.86 14.30
CA THR A 15 -1.73 -8.84 14.51
C THR A 15 -2.80 -8.71 13.44
N GLN A 16 -3.20 -7.48 13.10
CA GLN A 16 -4.13 -7.23 12.00
C GLN A 16 -3.53 -7.63 10.64
N MET A 17 -2.24 -7.38 10.41
CA MET A 17 -1.55 -7.84 9.21
C MET A 17 -1.42 -9.35 9.15
N ASP A 18 -1.18 -10.05 10.27
CA ASP A 18 -1.09 -11.51 10.30
C ASP A 18 -2.48 -12.15 10.07
N GLU A 19 -3.53 -11.59 10.67
CA GLU A 19 -4.93 -12.00 10.44
C GLU A 19 -5.42 -11.66 9.02
N ALA A 20 -5.07 -10.48 8.50
CA ALA A 20 -5.35 -10.07 7.14
C ALA A 20 -4.61 -10.98 6.17
N ASN A 21 -3.31 -11.20 6.35
CA ASN A 21 -2.52 -12.11 5.52
C ASN A 21 -3.02 -13.57 5.56
N ARG A 22 -3.68 -13.99 6.66
CA ARG A 22 -4.34 -15.30 6.75
C ARG A 22 -5.65 -15.40 5.98
N ASN A 23 -6.32 -14.28 5.68
CA ASN A 23 -7.63 -14.25 5.02
C ASN A 23 -7.60 -13.60 3.62
N SER A 24 -6.71 -12.65 3.39
CA SER A 24 -6.65 -11.73 2.27
C SER A 24 -5.19 -11.48 1.87
N HIS A 25 -4.86 -11.87 0.65
CA HIS A 25 -3.55 -11.62 0.04
C HIS A 25 -3.44 -10.15 -0.36
N PHE A 26 -2.22 -9.62 -0.31
CA PHE A 26 -1.92 -8.29 -0.84
C PHE A 26 -1.82 -8.35 -2.36
N VAL A 27 -2.35 -7.32 -2.99
CA VAL A 27 -2.34 -7.10 -4.43
C VAL A 27 -1.63 -5.78 -4.74
N ILE A 28 -0.93 -5.75 -5.86
CA ILE A 28 -0.42 -4.51 -6.47
C ILE A 28 -1.34 -4.20 -7.63
N PHE A 29 -1.89 -3.01 -7.63
CA PHE A 29 -2.74 -2.53 -8.70
C PHE A 29 -2.26 -1.17 -9.17
N GLU A 30 -2.40 -0.94 -10.47
CA GLU A 30 -2.20 0.35 -11.10
C GLU A 30 -3.55 1.05 -11.16
N SER A 31 -3.62 2.26 -10.64
CA SER A 31 -4.76 3.16 -10.77
C SER A 31 -4.40 4.26 -11.75
N THR A 32 -5.03 4.24 -12.93
CA THR A 32 -4.89 5.29 -13.93
C THR A 32 -6.06 6.25 -13.85
N GLU A 33 -5.83 7.49 -13.43
CA GLU A 33 -6.86 8.52 -13.40
C GLU A 33 -7.34 8.88 -14.81
N LEU A 34 -8.65 8.79 -15.06
CA LEU A 34 -9.22 9.09 -16.38
C LEU A 34 -9.14 10.58 -16.73
N ALA A 35 -9.09 11.45 -15.72
CA ALA A 35 -9.07 12.90 -15.89
C ALA A 35 -7.69 13.43 -16.34
N SER A 36 -6.62 12.91 -15.73
CA SER A 36 -5.24 13.39 -15.94
C SER A 36 -4.41 12.45 -16.83
N GLY A 37 -4.79 11.17 -16.91
CA GLY A 37 -3.98 10.12 -17.55
C GLY A 37 -2.77 9.71 -16.71
N ASP A 38 -2.73 10.11 -15.44
CA ASP A 38 -1.67 9.77 -14.50
C ASP A 38 -1.91 8.36 -13.96
N ALA A 39 -0.88 7.52 -13.99
CA ALA A 39 -0.94 6.13 -13.56
C ALA A 39 -0.10 5.95 -12.29
N LEU A 40 -0.77 5.65 -11.19
CA LEU A 40 -0.14 5.43 -9.90
C LEU A 40 -0.24 3.96 -9.52
N ARG A 41 0.88 3.36 -9.12
CA ARG A 41 0.91 1.98 -8.63
C ARG A 41 0.79 1.97 -7.13
N LEU A 42 -0.20 1.25 -6.64
CA LEU A 42 -0.53 1.14 -5.22
C LEU A 42 -0.55 -0.32 -4.82
N ILE A 43 -0.20 -0.55 -3.57
CA ILE A 43 -0.28 -1.87 -2.94
C ILE A 43 -1.47 -1.78 -1.98
N THR A 44 -2.24 -2.85 -1.85
CA THR A 44 -3.32 -2.92 -0.86
C THR A 44 -3.75 -4.37 -0.69
N ASP A 45 -4.63 -4.68 0.26
CA ASP A 45 -5.23 -6.00 0.36
C ASP A 45 -6.38 -6.18 -0.66
N TYR A 46 -6.64 -7.42 -1.09
CA TYR A 46 -7.66 -7.69 -2.11
C TYR A 46 -9.07 -7.17 -1.75
N GLU A 47 -9.44 -7.14 -0.46
CA GLU A 47 -10.75 -6.66 -0.02
C GLU A 47 -10.84 -5.13 -0.14
N SER A 48 -9.84 -4.41 0.36
CA SER A 48 -9.69 -2.96 0.21
C SER A 48 -9.63 -2.55 -1.26
N PHE A 49 -8.91 -3.31 -2.11
CA PHE A 49 -8.89 -3.08 -3.55
C PHE A 49 -10.30 -3.12 -4.14
N LYS A 50 -11.12 -4.11 -3.75
CA LYS A 50 -12.50 -4.22 -4.22
C LYS A 50 -13.34 -3.03 -3.78
N GLU A 51 -13.17 -2.54 -2.55
CA GLU A 51 -13.87 -1.35 -2.09
C GLU A 51 -13.46 -0.10 -2.86
N ILE A 52 -12.14 0.13 -2.99
CA ILE A 52 -11.56 1.28 -3.70
C ILE A 52 -11.98 1.27 -5.18
N GLN A 53 -11.89 0.11 -5.84
CA GLN A 53 -12.35 -0.06 -7.21
C GLN A 53 -13.83 0.26 -7.33
N ASN A 54 -14.68 -0.19 -6.40
CA ASN A 54 -16.10 0.11 -6.46
C ASN A 54 -16.39 1.61 -6.31
N VAL A 55 -15.68 2.29 -5.41
CA VAL A 55 -15.84 3.73 -5.15
C VAL A 55 -15.32 4.58 -6.31
N HIS A 56 -14.19 4.20 -6.91
CA HIS A 56 -13.47 5.02 -7.89
C HIS A 56 -13.50 4.50 -9.33
N GLN A 57 -14.24 3.42 -9.63
CA GLN A 57 -14.38 2.85 -11.00
C GLN A 57 -14.80 3.87 -12.07
N ASP A 58 -15.54 4.91 -11.68
CA ASP A 58 -16.03 5.94 -12.60
C ASP A 58 -14.99 7.04 -12.86
N GLN A 59 -13.97 7.15 -11.99
CA GLN A 59 -12.97 8.21 -12.01
C GLN A 59 -11.58 7.72 -12.43
N ALA A 60 -11.24 6.46 -12.15
CA ALA A 60 -9.94 5.87 -12.45
C ALA A 60 -10.11 4.42 -12.95
N SER A 61 -9.31 4.06 -13.95
CA SER A 61 -9.15 2.66 -14.37
C SER A 61 -8.14 1.96 -13.48
N MET A 62 -8.60 0.96 -12.75
CA MET A 62 -7.75 0.19 -11.84
C MET A 62 -7.49 -1.21 -12.41
N HIS A 63 -6.22 -1.60 -12.49
CA HIS A 63 -5.78 -2.88 -13.03
C HIS A 63 -4.83 -3.58 -12.07
N ILE A 64 -5.12 -4.84 -11.71
CA ILE A 64 -4.23 -5.63 -10.86
C ILE A 64 -2.99 -6.02 -11.68
N LEU A 65 -1.82 -5.55 -11.27
CA LEU A 65 -0.53 -5.94 -11.82
C LEU A 65 -0.04 -7.26 -11.20
N GLN A 66 -0.26 -7.42 -9.89
CA GLN A 66 0.17 -8.59 -9.12
C GLN A 66 -0.90 -8.95 -8.10
N ASP A 67 -1.45 -10.16 -8.19
CA ASP A 67 -2.53 -10.64 -7.31
C ASP A 67 -2.00 -11.27 -6.01
N ILE A 68 -0.77 -11.75 -5.98
CA ILE A 68 -0.19 -12.37 -4.78
C ILE A 68 1.17 -11.74 -4.52
N VAL A 69 1.18 -10.73 -3.66
CA VAL A 69 2.42 -10.12 -3.18
C VAL A 69 3.00 -10.98 -2.06
N PRO A 70 4.23 -11.47 -2.20
CA PRO A 70 4.90 -12.18 -1.12
C PRO A 70 5.07 -11.23 0.06
N ILE A 71 4.78 -11.74 1.25
CA ILE A 71 4.89 -10.99 2.49
C ILE A 71 6.36 -10.87 2.85
N THR A 72 6.99 -9.80 2.40
CA THR A 72 8.38 -9.46 2.72
C THR A 72 8.44 -8.41 3.83
N ASP A 73 9.62 -8.25 4.44
CA ASP A 73 9.85 -7.18 5.42
C ASP A 73 9.51 -5.79 4.87
N ASN A 74 9.67 -5.56 3.56
CA ASN A 74 9.36 -4.29 2.92
C ASN A 74 7.85 -4.06 2.79
N LEU A 75 7.05 -5.09 2.53
CA LEU A 75 5.59 -4.97 2.55
C LEU A 75 5.07 -4.58 3.95
N ALA A 76 5.64 -5.19 4.99
CA ALA A 76 5.28 -4.84 6.36
C ALA A 76 5.65 -3.39 6.70
N LYS A 77 6.82 -2.90 6.26
CA LYS A 77 7.22 -1.49 6.42
C LYS A 77 6.33 -0.55 5.61
N TRP A 78 6.01 -0.92 4.37
CA TRP A 78 5.12 -0.16 3.49
C TRP A 78 3.77 0.07 4.16
N ALA A 79 3.14 -0.98 4.69
CA ALA A 79 1.82 -0.83 5.29
C ALA A 79 1.86 -0.12 6.67
N ILE A 80 3.01 -0.12 7.37
CA ILE A 80 3.22 0.80 8.50
C ILE A 80 3.28 2.25 8.01
N ALA A 81 4.02 2.52 6.94
CA ALA A 81 4.14 3.85 6.35
C ALA A 81 2.80 4.34 5.79
N GLU A 82 1.99 3.47 5.17
CA GLU A 82 0.65 3.79 4.69
C GLU A 82 -0.26 4.18 5.85
N ASN A 83 -0.27 3.37 6.92
CA ASN A 83 -1.06 3.68 8.10
C ASN A 83 -0.66 5.01 8.75
N GLN A 84 0.65 5.33 8.72
CA GLN A 84 1.16 6.62 9.17
C GLN A 84 0.77 7.74 8.22
N ALA A 85 0.85 7.55 6.91
CA ALA A 85 0.45 8.54 5.91
C ALA A 85 -1.04 8.83 5.99
N ALA A 86 -1.88 7.85 6.34
CA ALA A 86 -3.31 8.03 6.58
C ALA A 86 -3.60 8.86 7.84
N GLN A 87 -2.72 8.81 8.85
CA GLN A 87 -2.87 9.59 10.10
C GLN A 87 -2.19 10.97 10.02
N GLU A 88 -1.06 11.06 9.32
CA GLU A 88 -0.20 12.23 9.20
C GLU A 88 0.00 12.59 7.71
N SER A 89 -1.10 12.74 6.96
CA SER A 89 -1.07 13.01 5.51
C SER A 89 -0.42 14.34 5.12
N ASP A 90 -0.22 15.24 6.09
CA ASP A 90 0.45 16.53 5.91
C ASP A 90 1.96 16.44 6.15
N ASN A 91 2.47 15.29 6.62
CA ASN A 91 3.87 15.12 6.95
C ASN A 91 4.68 14.63 5.73
N PRO A 92 5.55 15.47 5.14
CA PRO A 92 6.29 15.13 3.92
C PRO A 92 7.31 14.01 4.14
N GLU A 93 7.80 13.82 5.38
CA GLU A 93 8.69 12.69 5.68
C GLU A 93 7.94 11.36 5.56
N VAL A 94 6.70 11.30 6.05
CA VAL A 94 5.88 10.08 6.01
C VAL A 94 5.45 9.73 4.58
N LEU A 95 5.13 10.74 3.77
CA LEU A 95 4.84 10.55 2.35
C LEU A 95 6.07 10.03 1.59
N ALA A 96 7.26 10.55 1.89
CA ALA A 96 8.51 10.08 1.29
C ALA A 96 8.85 8.64 1.72
N ASP A 97 8.62 8.28 2.99
CA ASP A 97 8.76 6.91 3.49
C ASP A 97 7.77 5.97 2.77
N LEU A 98 6.49 6.37 2.63
CA LEU A 98 5.48 5.58 1.91
C LEU A 98 5.89 5.31 0.46
N GLU A 99 6.31 6.34 -0.28
CA GLU A 99 6.78 6.21 -1.66
C GLU A 99 8.02 5.32 -1.74
N HIS A 100 8.98 5.50 -0.83
CA HIS A 100 10.20 4.70 -0.78
C HIS A 100 9.90 3.21 -0.59
N TYR A 101 9.05 2.86 0.39
CA TYR A 101 8.69 1.45 0.61
C TYR A 101 7.78 0.89 -0.49
N THR A 102 6.95 1.73 -1.11
CA THR A 102 6.17 1.32 -2.28
C THR A 102 7.11 0.90 -3.41
N ASN A 103 8.11 1.73 -3.72
CA ASN A 103 9.11 1.44 -4.75
C ASN A 103 9.97 0.22 -4.42
N GLU A 104 10.34 0.01 -3.15
CA GLU A 104 11.04 -1.21 -2.71
C GLU A 104 10.20 -2.47 -2.98
N VAL A 105 8.90 -2.47 -2.63
CA VAL A 105 8.01 -3.61 -2.87
C VAL A 105 7.79 -3.82 -4.38
N LEU A 106 7.61 -2.75 -5.15
CA LEU A 106 7.48 -2.83 -6.62
C LEU A 106 8.74 -3.47 -7.23
N ARG A 107 9.92 -3.00 -6.82
CA ARG A 107 11.21 -3.50 -7.29
C ARG A 107 11.43 -4.97 -6.95
N GLU A 108 11.08 -5.38 -5.73
CA GLU A 108 11.13 -6.80 -5.33
C GLU A 108 10.20 -7.69 -6.17
N ASN A 109 9.02 -7.15 -6.55
CA ASN A 109 8.05 -7.83 -7.39
C ASN A 109 8.34 -7.68 -8.90
N ARG A 110 9.44 -7.04 -9.29
CA ARG A 110 9.84 -6.74 -10.68
C ARG A 110 8.83 -5.89 -11.43
N ILE A 111 8.17 -4.98 -10.73
CA ILE A 111 7.25 -3.99 -11.29
C ILE A 111 7.99 -2.66 -11.43
N GLU A 112 7.60 -1.84 -12.41
CA GLU A 112 8.13 -0.48 -12.57
C GLU A 112 7.77 0.39 -11.36
N GLU A 113 8.77 1.12 -10.86
CA GLU A 113 8.63 2.08 -9.77
C GLU A 113 7.73 3.25 -10.19
N ASN A 114 7.17 3.97 -9.21
CA ASN A 114 6.45 5.23 -9.44
C ASN A 114 7.43 6.40 -9.64
#